data_AF-A0A3E0PKI7-F1
#
_entry.id   AF-A0A3E0PKI7-F1
#
_cell.length_a   1.000
_cell.length_b   1.000
_cell.length_c   1.000
_cell.angle_alpha   90.00
_cell.angle_beta   90.00
_cell.angle_gamma   90.00
#
_symmetry.space_group_name_H-M   'P 1'
#
loop_
_entity.id
_entity.type
_entity.pdbx_description
1 polymer ?
#
loop_
_entity_poly.entity_id
_entity_poly.type
_entity_poly.pdbx_seq_one_letter_code
_entity_poly.pdbx_strand_id
1 'polypeptide(L)'
;MSSIAEAAPADWHPVRCAIPTFEVEFERSQAVFIGKVISIEKDADRKVFEFEIEKFWKGVEESKVVVTVSENPRFQAQFTKGGRFLVFAKADEEGGLFDGRCSRSKDLDRNPEGAEEDLDKLGPGKELEI
;
A
#
# COMPACT_ATOMS: atom_id res chain seq x y z
N MET A 1 -7.65 -15.11 39.33
CA MET A 1 -7.58 -13.84 38.56
C MET A 1 -7.98 -14.17 37.14
N SER A 2 -9.29 -14.08 36.83
CA SER A 2 -9.81 -14.44 35.51
C SER A 2 -9.60 -13.28 34.54
N SER A 3 -8.83 -13.55 33.49
CA SER A 3 -8.62 -12.65 32.36
C SER A 3 -9.94 -12.53 31.59
N ILE A 4 -10.51 -11.34 31.51
CA ILE A 4 -11.60 -11.06 30.58
C ILE A 4 -10.98 -10.73 29.22
N ALA A 5 -11.13 -11.64 28.26
CA ALA A 5 -10.99 -11.30 26.85
C ALA A 5 -12.23 -10.50 26.45
N GLU A 6 -12.06 -9.19 26.28
CA GLU A 6 -13.11 -8.30 25.80
C GLU A 6 -13.49 -8.71 24.37
N ALA A 7 -14.71 -9.28 24.22
CA ALA A 7 -15.24 -9.66 22.93
C ALA A 7 -15.55 -8.40 22.10
N ALA A 8 -14.94 -8.30 20.92
CA ALA A 8 -15.27 -7.27 19.96
C ALA A 8 -16.77 -7.33 19.58
N PRO A 9 -17.44 -6.18 19.34
CA PRO A 9 -18.87 -6.12 19.07
C PRO A 9 -19.27 -6.89 17.80
N ALA A 10 -20.44 -7.54 17.83
CA ALA A 10 -20.94 -8.50 16.84
C ALA A 10 -21.26 -7.94 15.44
N ASP A 11 -21.04 -6.65 15.18
CA ASP A 11 -21.32 -6.00 13.88
C ASP A 11 -20.04 -5.52 13.17
N TRP A 12 -18.86 -5.93 13.63
CA TRP A 12 -17.61 -5.72 12.90
C TRP A 12 -17.50 -6.73 11.76
N HIS A 13 -18.17 -6.44 10.66
CA HIS A 13 -17.94 -7.13 9.40
C HIS A 13 -16.64 -6.56 8.79
N PRO A 14 -15.53 -7.33 8.73
CA PRO A 14 -14.37 -6.87 7.96
C PRO A 14 -14.87 -6.58 6.55
N VAL A 15 -14.50 -5.41 6.01
CA VAL A 15 -14.86 -5.06 4.64
C VAL A 15 -14.34 -6.18 3.74
N ARG A 16 -15.25 -6.98 3.17
CA ARG A 16 -14.89 -8.09 2.29
C ARG A 16 -14.49 -7.52 0.93
N CYS A 17 -13.24 -7.10 0.84
CA CYS A 17 -12.59 -6.85 -0.44
C CYS A 17 -12.24 -8.21 -1.08
N ALA A 18 -12.62 -8.40 -2.34
CA ALA A 18 -11.97 -9.40 -3.17
C ALA A 18 -10.60 -8.84 -3.57
N ILE A 19 -9.54 -9.29 -2.91
CA ILE A 19 -8.17 -8.88 -3.26
C ILE A 19 -7.85 -9.49 -4.63
N PRO A 20 -7.41 -8.69 -5.61
CA PRO A 20 -7.09 -9.19 -6.92
C PRO A 20 -5.88 -10.15 -6.89
N THR A 21 -5.81 -11.03 -7.88
CA THR A 21 -4.61 -11.82 -8.17
C THR A 21 -3.45 -10.92 -8.52
N PHE A 22 -2.22 -11.39 -8.31
CA PHE A 22 -1.00 -10.64 -8.67
C PHE A 22 -1.05 -10.13 -10.11
N GLU A 23 -1.35 -11.00 -11.08
CA GLU A 23 -1.35 -10.65 -12.51
C GLU A 23 -2.29 -9.49 -12.84
N VAL A 24 -3.52 -9.52 -12.29
CA VAL A 24 -4.52 -8.47 -12.47
C VAL A 24 -4.10 -7.16 -11.82
N GLU A 25 -3.55 -7.22 -10.60
CA GLU A 25 -3.14 -5.99 -9.91
C GLU A 25 -1.91 -5.37 -10.59
N PHE A 26 -0.90 -6.18 -10.93
CA PHE A 26 0.30 -5.74 -11.61
C PHE A 26 0.02 -5.13 -12.99
N GLU A 27 -0.91 -5.71 -13.75
CA GLU A 27 -1.35 -5.14 -15.03
C GLU A 27 -1.99 -3.76 -14.84
N ARG A 28 -2.90 -3.64 -13.86
CA ARG A 28 -3.66 -2.40 -13.56
C ARG A 28 -2.84 -1.32 -12.87
N SER A 29 -1.77 -1.68 -12.17
CA SER A 29 -0.92 -0.71 -11.49
C SER A 29 -0.16 0.13 -12.50
N GLN A 30 -0.15 1.45 -12.29
CA GLN A 30 0.73 2.36 -13.02
C GLN A 30 2.15 2.27 -12.45
N ALA A 31 2.28 2.16 -11.13
CA ALA A 31 3.56 2.04 -10.45
C ALA A 31 3.56 0.87 -9.45
N VAL A 32 4.68 0.16 -9.39
CA VAL A 32 4.90 -0.94 -8.44
C VAL A 32 6.28 -0.80 -7.83
N PHE A 33 6.34 -0.64 -6.51
CA PHE A 33 7.58 -0.35 -5.80
C PHE A 33 7.55 -0.78 -4.34
N ILE A 34 8.75 -0.94 -3.76
CA ILE A 34 9.00 -0.93 -2.33
C ILE A 34 9.51 0.45 -1.97
N GLY A 35 8.89 1.06 -0.98
CA GLY A 35 9.36 2.34 -0.45
C GLY A 35 9.02 2.54 1.01
N LYS A 36 9.76 3.47 1.61
CA LYS A 36 9.58 3.90 2.99
C LYS A 36 8.76 5.18 3.04
N VAL A 37 7.73 5.22 3.88
CA VAL A 37 6.92 6.44 4.06
C VAL A 37 7.72 7.50 4.80
N ILE A 38 8.04 8.62 4.16
CA ILE A 38 8.78 9.73 4.76
C ILE A 38 7.87 10.89 5.19
N SER A 39 6.74 11.07 4.52
CA SER A 39 5.73 12.06 4.87
C SER A 39 4.31 11.51 4.76
N ILE A 40 3.43 12.04 5.62
CA ILE A 40 1.99 11.79 5.57
C ILE A 40 1.30 13.13 5.75
N GLU A 41 0.54 13.52 4.76
CA GLU A 41 -0.31 14.70 4.78
C GLU A 41 -1.77 14.28 4.67
N LYS A 42 -2.66 15.06 5.28
CA LYS A 42 -4.10 14.83 5.21
C LYS A 42 -4.74 16.04 4.55
N ASP A 43 -5.44 15.79 3.45
CA ASP A 43 -6.18 16.78 2.71
C ASP A 43 -7.66 16.36 2.66
N ALA A 44 -8.50 16.99 3.48
CA ALA A 44 -9.92 16.67 3.62
C ALA A 44 -10.20 15.15 3.80
N ASP A 45 -10.77 14.51 2.77
CA ASP A 45 -11.10 13.08 2.66
C ASP A 45 -10.01 12.21 2.01
N ARG A 46 -8.82 12.79 1.76
CA ARG A 46 -7.66 12.11 1.20
C ARG A 46 -6.47 12.18 2.16
N LYS A 47 -5.63 11.15 2.12
CA LYS A 47 -4.28 11.19 2.68
C LYS A 47 -3.29 11.08 1.55
N VAL A 48 -2.25 11.89 1.62
CA VAL A 48 -1.15 11.95 0.67
C VAL A 48 0.08 11.39 1.37
N PHE A 49 0.70 10.40 0.76
CA PHE A 49 1.86 9.71 1.30
C PHE A 49 3.05 9.93 0.38
N GLU A 50 4.15 10.44 0.93
CA GLU A 50 5.41 10.52 0.20
C GLU A 50 6.28 9.32 0.58
N PHE A 51 6.70 8.55 -0.42
CA PHE A 51 7.57 7.39 -0.28
C PHE A 51 8.96 7.71 -0.82
N GLU A 52 9.98 7.33 -0.07
CA GLU A 52 11.34 7.18 -0.56
C GLU A 52 11.49 5.79 -1.18
N ILE A 53 11.87 5.73 -2.46
CA ILE A 53 11.91 4.49 -3.24
C ILE A 53 13.17 3.71 -2.93
N GLU A 54 12.98 2.45 -2.50
CA GLU A 54 14.07 1.49 -2.30
C GLU A 54 14.23 0.59 -3.53
N LYS A 55 13.11 0.13 -4.09
CA LYS A 55 13.09 -0.79 -5.25
C LYS A 55 11.84 -0.61 -6.07
N PHE A 56 11.90 -0.77 -7.37
CA PHE A 56 10.73 -0.65 -8.24
C PHE A 56 10.73 -1.65 -9.39
N TRP A 57 9.54 -1.90 -9.93
CA TRP A 57 9.33 -2.80 -11.08
C TRP A 57 8.57 -2.14 -12.21
N LYS A 58 7.78 -1.10 -11.91
CA LYS A 58 6.94 -0.42 -12.90
C LYS A 58 6.77 1.05 -12.54
N GLY A 59 6.79 1.91 -13.56
CA GLY A 59 6.27 3.29 -13.52
C GLY A 59 6.88 4.25 -12.48
N VAL A 60 8.06 3.95 -11.96
CA VAL A 60 8.81 4.85 -11.06
C VAL A 60 10.00 5.41 -11.80
N GLU A 61 10.11 6.73 -11.82
CA GLU A 61 11.18 7.47 -12.49
C GLU A 61 11.95 8.39 -11.53
N GLU A 62 11.44 8.60 -10.32
CA GLU A 62 11.97 9.53 -9.32
C GLU A 62 12.25 8.80 -7.99
N SER A 63 13.23 9.31 -7.22
CA SER A 63 13.61 8.76 -5.91
C SER A 63 12.53 8.91 -4.85
N LYS A 64 11.55 9.77 -5.12
CA LYS A 64 10.37 9.97 -4.28
C LYS A 64 9.11 9.83 -5.11
N VAL A 65 8.11 9.18 -4.54
CA VAL A 65 6.82 8.98 -5.17
C VAL A 65 5.70 9.38 -4.21
N VAL A 66 4.75 10.14 -4.73
CA VAL A 66 3.56 10.55 -4.00
C VAL A 66 2.41 9.62 -4.35
N VAL A 67 1.77 9.03 -3.33
CA VAL A 67 0.58 8.18 -3.50
C VAL A 67 -0.55 8.73 -2.64
N THR A 68 -1.70 8.92 -3.26
CA THR A 68 -2.92 9.37 -2.58
C THR A 68 -3.81 8.18 -2.21
N VAL A 69 -4.44 8.24 -1.04
CA VAL A 69 -5.42 7.25 -0.59
C VAL A 69 -6.65 8.00 -0.08
N SER A 70 -7.83 7.61 -0.56
CA SER A 70 -9.09 8.14 -0.01
C SER A 70 -9.35 7.53 1.36
N GLU A 71 -9.60 8.35 2.37
CA GLU A 71 -10.00 7.91 3.70
C GLU A 71 -11.46 8.22 3.97
N ASN A 72 -12.12 7.30 4.67
CA ASN A 72 -13.47 7.52 5.19
C ASN A 72 -13.61 6.80 6.54
N PRO A 73 -14.68 7.03 7.31
CA PRO A 73 -14.84 6.39 8.62
C PRO A 73 -14.79 4.84 8.60
N ARG A 74 -14.98 4.22 7.43
CA ARG A 74 -14.92 2.76 7.23
C ARG A 74 -13.59 2.28 6.66
N PHE A 75 -12.64 3.17 6.36
CA PHE A 75 -11.34 2.84 5.82
C PHE A 75 -10.29 3.88 6.10
N GLN A 76 -9.24 3.40 6.72
CA GLN A 76 -8.04 4.15 6.99
C GLN A 76 -6.92 3.53 6.18
N ALA A 77 -6.08 4.37 5.61
CA ALA A 77 -4.91 3.90 4.87
C ALA A 77 -4.00 3.09 5.80
N GLN A 78 -3.43 2.00 5.29
CA GLN A 78 -2.56 1.12 6.06
C GLN A 78 -1.14 1.67 6.27
N PHE A 79 -0.78 2.73 5.55
CA PHE A 79 0.56 3.31 5.55
C PHE A 79 0.87 4.03 6.85
N THR A 80 2.06 3.77 7.39
CA THR A 80 2.55 4.39 8.63
C THR A 80 3.90 5.06 8.39
N LYS A 81 4.11 6.22 9.03
CA LYS A 81 5.33 7.01 8.83
C LYS A 81 6.54 6.19 9.28
N GLY A 82 7.55 6.12 8.43
CA GLY A 82 8.77 5.35 8.63
C GLY A 82 8.66 3.87 8.29
N GLY A 83 7.47 3.34 8.01
CA GLY A 83 7.27 1.96 7.61
C GLY A 83 7.59 1.72 6.14
N ARG A 84 7.99 0.49 5.81
CA ARG A 84 8.28 0.01 4.46
C ARG A 84 7.12 -0.80 3.91
N PHE A 85 6.75 -0.51 2.68
CA PHE A 85 5.59 -1.10 2.04
C PHE A 85 5.89 -1.52 0.61
N LEU A 86 5.35 -2.68 0.21
CA LEU A 86 5.17 -3.03 -1.20
C LEU A 86 3.87 -2.37 -1.67
N VAL A 87 3.95 -1.49 -2.65
CA VAL A 87 2.83 -0.66 -3.11
C VAL A 87 2.49 -0.98 -4.55
N PHE A 88 1.21 -1.22 -4.80
CA PHE A 88 0.62 -1.40 -6.13
C PHE A 88 -0.25 -0.19 -6.46
N ALA A 89 0.37 0.90 -6.90
CA ALA A 89 -0.34 2.15 -7.15
C ALA A 89 -0.95 2.17 -8.56
N LYS A 90 -2.20 2.64 -8.66
CA LYS A 90 -2.95 2.83 -9.90
C LYS A 90 -2.90 4.30 -10.31
N ALA A 91 -3.15 4.59 -11.58
CA ALA A 91 -3.37 5.97 -11.99
C ALA A 91 -4.76 6.43 -11.51
N ASP A 92 -4.86 7.65 -10.99
CA ASP A 92 -6.12 8.35 -10.80
C ASP A 92 -6.57 9.05 -12.09
N GLU A 93 -7.72 9.72 -12.05
CA GLU A 93 -8.30 10.44 -13.20
C GLU A 93 -7.43 11.62 -13.67
N GLU A 94 -6.55 12.14 -12.81
CA GLU A 94 -5.66 13.28 -13.06
C GLU A 94 -4.23 12.81 -13.45
N GLY A 95 -3.99 11.50 -13.50
CA GLY A 95 -2.69 10.90 -13.80
C GLY A 95 -1.76 10.77 -12.59
N GLY A 96 -2.22 11.14 -11.39
CA GLY A 96 -1.54 10.89 -10.13
C GLY A 96 -1.58 9.42 -9.72
N LEU A 97 -0.79 9.05 -8.72
CA LEU A 97 -0.77 7.69 -8.19
C LEU A 97 -1.72 7.57 -7.00
N PHE A 98 -2.53 6.52 -7.04
CA PHE A 98 -3.56 6.22 -6.06
C PHE A 98 -3.47 4.78 -5.58
N ASP A 99 -3.65 4.58 -4.27
CA ASP A 99 -3.81 3.25 -3.68
C ASP A 99 -5.19 3.11 -3.01
N GLY A 100 -5.77 1.92 -3.11
CA GLY A 100 -7.13 1.62 -2.69
C GLY A 100 -7.21 0.59 -1.57
N ARG A 101 -8.31 0.61 -0.83
CA ARG A 101 -8.61 -0.35 0.27
C ARG A 101 -8.41 -1.82 -0.09
N CYS A 102 -8.76 -2.19 -1.31
CA CYS A 102 -8.74 -3.56 -1.78
C CYS A 102 -7.51 -3.86 -2.66
N SER A 103 -6.47 -3.04 -2.56
CA SER A 103 -5.23 -3.29 -3.30
C SER A 103 -4.46 -4.47 -2.72
N ARG A 104 -3.47 -4.90 -3.48
CA ARG A 104 -2.55 -5.94 -3.06
C ARG A 104 -1.37 -5.40 -2.26
N SER A 105 -1.33 -4.09 -1.96
CA SER A 105 -0.25 -3.45 -1.19
C SER A 105 -0.06 -4.09 0.19
N LYS A 106 1.19 -4.27 0.63
CA LYS A 106 1.55 -4.95 1.89
C LYS A 106 2.51 -4.14 2.73
N ASP A 107 2.33 -4.23 4.05
CA ASP A 107 3.28 -3.75 5.06
C ASP A 107 4.38 -4.79 5.25
N LEU A 108 5.60 -4.45 4.82
CA LEU A 108 6.75 -5.36 4.86
C LEU A 108 7.39 -5.43 6.25
N ASP A 109 7.19 -4.41 7.09
CA ASP A 109 7.73 -4.41 8.45
C ASP A 109 6.84 -5.22 9.40
N ARG A 110 5.52 -5.20 9.19
CA ARG A 110 4.56 -5.95 10.02
C ARG A 110 4.27 -7.36 9.53
N ASN A 111 4.25 -7.57 8.23
CA ASN A 111 3.89 -8.86 7.63
C ASN A 111 4.71 -9.15 6.36
N PRO A 112 6.03 -9.37 6.48
CA PRO A 112 6.91 -9.63 5.34
C PRO A 112 6.49 -10.90 4.57
N GLU A 113 6.04 -11.94 5.26
CA GLU A 113 5.60 -13.20 4.67
C GLU A 113 4.39 -13.00 3.73
N GLY A 114 3.53 -12.02 4.06
CA GLY A 114 2.37 -11.68 3.25
C GLY A 114 2.68 -11.08 1.88
N ALA A 115 3.94 -10.75 1.59
CA ALA A 115 4.41 -10.23 0.31
C ALA A 115 5.32 -11.22 -0.45
N GLU A 116 5.68 -12.37 0.13
CA GLU A 116 6.66 -13.29 -0.48
C GLU A 116 6.23 -13.79 -1.86
N GLU A 117 4.96 -14.20 -2.03
CA GLU A 117 4.44 -14.63 -3.34
C GLU A 117 4.59 -13.52 -4.38
N ASP A 118 4.32 -12.28 -4.00
CA ASP A 118 4.40 -11.14 -4.90
C ASP A 118 5.84 -10.82 -5.27
N LEU A 119 6.74 -10.86 -4.28
CA LEU A 119 8.16 -10.61 -4.49
C LEU A 119 8.82 -11.68 -5.35
N ASP A 120 8.43 -12.94 -5.20
CA ASP A 120 8.89 -14.04 -6.07
C ASP A 120 8.47 -13.80 -7.52
N LYS A 121 7.19 -13.45 -7.75
CA LYS A 121 6.67 -13.15 -9.09
C LYS A 121 7.27 -11.87 -9.70
N LEU A 122 7.56 -10.86 -8.88
CA LEU A 122 8.16 -9.61 -9.30
C LEU A 122 9.65 -9.74 -9.65
N GLY A 123 10.37 -10.63 -8.96
CA GLY A 123 11.80 -10.84 -9.16
C GLY A 123 12.67 -9.69 -8.62
N PRO A 124 13.94 -9.57 -9.07
CA PRO A 124 14.98 -8.78 -8.37
C PRO A 124 14.74 -7.26 -8.32
N GLY A 125 13.80 -6.72 -9.12
CA GLY A 125 13.47 -5.30 -9.18
C GLY A 125 14.64 -4.42 -9.63
N LYS A 126 14.39 -3.12 -9.71
CA LYS A 126 15.37 -2.09 -10.07
C LYS A 126 15.58 -1.16 -8.90
N GLU A 127 16.81 -0.71 -8.71
CA GLU A 127 17.16 0.36 -7.79
C GLU A 127 17.38 1.64 -8.61
N LEU A 128 17.04 2.79 -8.05
CA LEU A 128 17.35 4.06 -8.69
C LEU A 128 18.82 4.35 -8.46
N GLU A 129 19.61 4.37 -9.53
CA GLU A 129 20.97 4.91 -9.48
C GLU A 129 20.85 6.44 -9.46
N ILE A 130 21.01 7.02 -8.26
CA ILE A 130 20.91 8.46 -7.99
C ILE A 130 22.31 9.11 -8.05
#